data_AF-A0A0D8HN52-F1
#
_entry.id   AF-A0A0D8HN52-F1
#
_cell.length_a   1.000
_cell.length_b   1.000
_cell.length_c   1.000
_cell.angle_alpha   90.00
_cell.angle_beta   90.00
_cell.angle_gamma   90.00
#
_symmetry.space_group_name_H-M   'P 1'
#
loop_
_entity.id
_entity.type
_entity.pdbx_description
1 polymer ?
#
loop_
_entity_poly.entity_id
_entity_poly.type
_entity_poly.pdbx_seq_one_letter_code
_entity_poly.pdbx_strand_id
1 'polypeptide(L)'
;MAQHNKGPRGHIATRAPLKQHKVYEDRAAELGIPAGDYSVLILAITHGLDIPDYISDKLHPDQLRLLEVEAAGSLRRIEQLAVGA
;
A
#
# COMPACT_ATOMS: atom_id res chain seq x y z
N MET A 1 1.97 -23.81 4.10
CA MET A 1 0.59 -23.30 4.29
C MET A 1 0.02 -22.98 2.93
N ALA A 2 -1.16 -23.48 2.59
CA ALA A 2 -1.78 -23.21 1.29
C ALA A 2 -2.06 -21.71 1.18
N GLN A 3 -1.50 -21.06 0.16
CA GLN A 3 -1.72 -19.65 -0.10
C GLN A 3 -3.19 -19.48 -0.50
N HIS A 4 -3.97 -18.70 0.26
CA HIS A 4 -5.37 -18.40 -0.12
C HIS A 4 -5.41 -17.89 -1.57
N ASN A 5 -6.34 -18.40 -2.37
CA ASN A 5 -6.51 -17.98 -3.75
C ASN A 5 -6.93 -16.49 -3.77
N LYS A 6 -6.01 -15.61 -4.19
CA LYS A 6 -6.22 -14.14 -4.25
C LYS A 6 -6.98 -13.67 -5.51
N GLY A 7 -7.63 -14.58 -6.24
CA GLY A 7 -8.34 -14.26 -7.49
C GLY A 7 -7.43 -13.96 -8.70
N PRO A 8 -8.01 -13.65 -9.88
CA PRO A 8 -7.29 -13.30 -11.10
C PRO A 8 -6.46 -12.02 -10.92
N ARG A 9 -5.17 -12.06 -11.26
CA ARG A 9 -4.24 -10.93 -11.06
C ARG A 9 -3.09 -10.93 -12.05
N GLY A 10 -2.66 -9.74 -12.46
CA GLY A 10 -1.42 -9.53 -13.22
C GLY A 10 -0.18 -9.59 -12.31
N HIS A 11 1.01 -9.68 -12.92
CA HIS A 11 2.28 -9.68 -12.20
C HIS A 11 3.03 -8.37 -12.43
N ILE A 12 3.47 -7.73 -11.34
CA ILE A 12 4.35 -6.54 -11.37
C ILE A 12 5.70 -6.95 -10.78
N ALA A 13 6.72 -7.08 -11.63
CA ALA A 13 8.08 -7.36 -11.19
C ALA A 13 8.82 -6.04 -10.94
N THR A 14 9.19 -5.76 -9.68
CA THR A 14 9.95 -4.54 -9.35
C THR A 14 11.03 -4.80 -8.31
N ARG A 15 12.05 -3.94 -8.29
CA ARG A 15 13.11 -3.92 -7.28
C ARG A 15 13.22 -2.52 -6.71
N ALA A 16 12.92 -2.37 -5.44
CA ALA A 16 13.16 -1.12 -4.72
C ALA A 16 14.64 -1.01 -4.32
N PRO A 17 15.23 0.20 -4.31
CA PRO A 17 16.48 0.47 -3.60
C PRO A 17 16.46 -0.08 -2.18
N LEU A 18 17.57 -0.64 -1.70
CA LEU A 18 17.62 -1.39 -0.44
C LEU A 18 17.05 -0.62 0.76
N LYS A 19 17.34 0.69 0.86
CA LYS A 19 16.83 1.54 1.93
C LYS A 19 15.31 1.67 1.89
N GLN A 20 14.73 1.78 0.69
CA GLN A 20 13.27 1.87 0.51
C GLN A 20 12.61 0.52 0.77
N HIS A 21 13.22 -0.56 0.26
CA HIS A 21 12.75 -1.91 0.49
C HIS A 21 12.60 -2.21 1.99
N LYS A 22 13.62 -1.87 2.80
CA LYS A 22 13.55 -2.04 4.25
C LYS A 22 12.40 -1.26 4.88
N VAL A 23 12.19 -0.01 4.48
CA VAL A 23 11.06 0.79 4.98
C VAL A 23 9.73 0.11 4.64
N TYR A 24 9.57 -0.42 3.42
CA TYR A 24 8.34 -1.08 3.02
C TYR A 24 8.12 -2.40 3.76
N GLU A 25 9.18 -3.16 4.04
CA GLU A 25 9.09 -4.35 4.89
C GLU A 25 8.68 -4.01 6.32
N ASP A 26 9.31 -3.00 6.93
CA ASP A 26 9.00 -2.59 8.31
C ASP A 26 7.53 -2.14 8.41
N ARG A 27 7.05 -1.32 7.46
CA ARG A 27 5.63 -0.89 7.40
C ARG A 27 4.66 -2.03 7.15
N ALA A 28 5.01 -2.98 6.28
CA ALA A 28 4.16 -4.14 6.03
C ALA A 28 4.08 -5.04 7.28
N ALA A 29 5.18 -5.17 8.02
CA ALA A 29 5.22 -5.91 9.28
C ALA A 29 4.36 -5.27 10.38
N GLU A 30 4.35 -3.93 10.48
CA GLU A 30 3.44 -3.19 11.39
C GLU A 30 1.96 -3.51 11.14
N LEU A 31 1.61 -3.79 9.87
CA LEU A 31 0.26 -4.13 9.44
C LEU A 31 -0.01 -5.65 9.40
N GLY A 32 1.01 -6.48 9.68
CA GLY A 32 0.88 -7.94 9.62
C GLY A 32 0.68 -8.51 8.21
N ILE A 33 1.08 -7.78 7.16
CA ILE A 33 0.91 -8.20 5.75
C ILE A 33 2.27 -8.35 5.03
N PRO A 34 2.34 -9.11 3.92
CA PRO A 34 3.55 -9.15 3.08
C PRO A 34 3.88 -7.79 2.45
N ALA A 35 5.17 -7.48 2.27
CA ALA A 35 5.61 -6.23 1.64
C ALA A 35 5.05 -5.99 0.22
N GLY A 36 4.82 -7.07 -0.54
CA GLY A 36 4.15 -6.99 -1.83
C GLY A 36 2.67 -6.58 -1.71
N ASP A 37 1.96 -7.12 -0.72
CA ASP A 37 0.56 -6.74 -0.44
C ASP A 37 0.51 -5.27 0.04
N TYR A 38 1.46 -4.83 0.88
CA TYR A 38 1.61 -3.43 1.25
C TYR A 38 1.82 -2.50 0.05
N SER A 39 2.65 -2.91 -0.92
CA SER A 39 2.90 -2.11 -2.13
C SER A 39 1.62 -1.94 -2.96
N VAL A 40 0.83 -3.01 -3.11
CA VAL A 40 -0.47 -2.96 -3.81
C VAL A 40 -1.46 -2.08 -3.07
N LEU A 41 -1.52 -2.19 -1.74
CA LEU A 41 -2.38 -1.37 -0.87
C LEU A 41 -2.09 0.13 -1.05
N ILE A 42 -0.84 0.53 -0.90
CA ILE A 42 -0.46 1.95 -1.02
C ILE A 42 -0.73 2.48 -2.43
N LEU A 43 -0.48 1.68 -3.48
CA LEU A 43 -0.82 2.08 -4.85
C LEU A 43 -2.33 2.26 -5.04
N ALA A 44 -3.15 1.34 -4.51
CA ALA A 44 -4.60 1.45 -4.60
C ALA A 44 -5.10 2.73 -3.92
N ILE A 45 -4.68 2.99 -2.68
CA ILE A 45 -5.05 4.19 -1.93
C ILE A 45 -4.59 5.46 -2.66
N THR A 46 -3.33 5.50 -3.11
CA THR A 46 -2.74 6.67 -3.79
C THR A 46 -3.48 7.01 -5.09
N HIS A 47 -3.99 6.01 -5.80
CA HIS A 47 -4.72 6.18 -7.05
C HIS A 47 -6.24 6.21 -6.89
N GLY A 48 -6.76 6.17 -5.65
CA GLY A 48 -8.20 6.14 -5.40
C GLY A 48 -8.90 4.91 -5.98
N LEU A 49 -8.21 3.76 -6.03
CA LEU A 49 -8.73 2.49 -6.50
C LEU A 49 -9.25 1.65 -5.34
N ASP A 50 -10.14 0.72 -5.64
CA ASP A 50 -10.62 -0.27 -4.68
C ASP A 50 -9.46 -1.10 -4.13
N ILE A 51 -9.45 -1.28 -2.80
CA ILE A 51 -8.45 -2.10 -2.13
C ILE A 51 -8.86 -3.57 -2.30
N PRO A 52 -7.95 -4.47 -2.74
CA PRO A 52 -8.29 -5.87 -2.91
C PRO A 52 -8.70 -6.55 -1.59
N ASP A 53 -9.81 -7.29 -1.63
CA ASP A 53 -10.38 -8.00 -0.47
C ASP A 53 -9.35 -8.85 0.29
N TYR A 54 -8.49 -9.57 -0.43
CA TYR A 54 -7.45 -10.42 0.16
C TYR A 54 -6.39 -9.66 0.99
N ILE A 55 -6.38 -8.32 0.89
CA ILE A 55 -5.56 -7.41 1.69
C ILE A 55 -6.42 -6.81 2.80
N SER A 56 -7.57 -6.21 2.48
CA SER A 56 -8.43 -5.56 3.47
C SER A 56 -8.91 -6.51 4.56
N ASP A 57 -9.19 -7.78 4.22
CA ASP A 57 -9.61 -8.81 5.18
C ASP A 57 -8.56 -9.13 6.26
N LYS A 58 -7.30 -8.73 6.04
CA LYS A 58 -6.19 -8.94 6.99
C LYS A 58 -5.93 -7.71 7.87
N LEU A 59 -6.54 -6.58 7.56
CA LEU A 59 -6.27 -5.30 8.22
C LEU A 59 -7.37 -4.98 9.21
N HIS A 60 -7.00 -4.33 10.31
CA HIS A 60 -8.00 -3.71 11.16
C HIS A 60 -8.58 -2.47 10.47
N PRO A 61 -9.90 -2.21 10.52
CA PRO A 61 -10.51 -1.04 9.88
C PRO A 61 -9.85 0.29 10.28
N ASP A 62 -9.41 0.42 11.53
CA ASP A 62 -8.72 1.61 12.00
C ASP A 62 -7.34 1.81 11.35
N GLN A 63 -6.60 0.72 11.10
CA GLN A 63 -5.31 0.79 10.38
C GLN A 63 -5.53 1.28 8.96
N LEU A 64 -6.58 0.76 8.30
CA LEU A 64 -6.89 1.14 6.93
C LEU A 64 -7.25 2.63 6.84
N ARG A 65 -8.11 3.10 7.74
CA ARG A 65 -8.50 4.51 7.80
C ARG A 65 -7.30 5.44 8.03
N LEU A 66 -6.35 5.05 8.87
CA LEU A 66 -5.13 5.84 9.10
C LEU A 66 -4.28 5.95 7.82
N LEU A 67 -4.11 4.84 7.10
CA LEU A 67 -3.35 4.82 5.84
C LEU A 67 -4.00 5.69 4.76
N GLU A 68 -5.33 5.68 4.65
CA GLU A 68 -6.06 6.55 3.74
C GLU A 68 -5.85 8.04 4.06
N VAL A 69 -5.85 8.41 5.34
CA VAL A 69 -5.58 9.79 5.79
C VAL A 69 -4.14 10.20 5.48
N GLU A 70 -3.17 9.32 5.76
CA GLU A 70 -1.75 9.57 5.47
C GLU A 70 -1.48 9.75 3.97
N ALA A 71 -2.09 8.90 3.14
CA ALA A 71 -1.98 8.98 1.70
C ALA A 71 -2.64 10.26 1.15
N ALA A 72 -3.83 10.62 1.63
CA ALA A 72 -4.49 11.86 1.26
C ALA A 72 -3.66 13.10 1.65
N GLY A 73 -3.01 13.08 2.81
CA GLY A 73 -2.08 14.13 3.22
C GLY A 73 -0.85 14.22 2.32
N SER A 74 -0.31 13.07 1.90
CA SER A 74 0.83 12.97 0.99
C SER A 74 0.49 13.48 -0.41
N LEU A 75 -0.67 13.12 -0.96
CA LEU A 75 -1.17 13.60 -2.24
C LEU A 75 -1.34 15.13 -2.25
N ARG A 76 -1.98 15.70 -1.22
CA ARG A 76 -2.11 17.15 -1.09
C ARG A 76 -0.77 17.86 -1.08
N ARG A 77 0.25 17.28 -0.43
CA ARG A 77 1.61 17.84 -0.43
C ARG A 77 2.22 17.81 -1.85
N ILE A 78 2.03 16.72 -2.59
CA ILE A 78 2.51 16.61 -3.98
C ILE A 78 1.82 17.66 -4.86
N GLU A 79 0.50 17.82 -4.72
CA GLU A 79 -0.27 18.83 -5.46
C GLU A 79 0.21 20.25 -5.14
N GLN A 80 0.46 20.58 -3.87
CA GLN A 80 1.01 21.88 -3.47
C GLN A 80 2.39 22.14 -4.07
N LEU A 81 3.25 21.12 -4.13
CA LEU A 81 4.56 21.23 -4.77
C LEU A 81 4.46 21.40 -6.29
N ALA A 82 3.46 20.78 -6.93
CA ALA A 82 3.22 20.89 -8.37
C ALA A 82 2.63 22.25 -8.78
N VAL A 83 1.84 22.90 -7.92
CA VAL A 83 1.26 24.23 -8.16
C VAL A 83 2.23 25.37 -7.81
N GLY A 84 3.23 25.10 -6.95
CA GLY A 84 4.27 26.05 -6.57
C GLY A 84 5.50 26.10 -7.50
N ALA A 85 5.46 25.43 -8.65
CA ALA A 85 6.55 25.33 -9.63
C ALA A 85 6.23 26.09 -10.92
#